data_AF-A0A7K1ZEI5-F1
#
_entry.id   AF-A0A7K1ZEI5-F1
#
_cell.length_a   1.000
_cell.length_b   1.000
_cell.length_c   1.000
_cell.angle_alpha   90.00
_cell.angle_beta   90.00
_cell.angle_gamma   90.00
#
_symmetry.space_group_name_H-M   'P 1'
#
loop_
_entity.id
_entity.type
_entity.pdbx_description
1 polymer ?
#
loop_
_entity_poly.entity_id
_entity_poly.type
_entity_poly.pdbx_seq_one_letter_code
_entity_poly.pdbx_strand_id
1 'polypeptide(L)'
;MGNLDEYDKAYGSLFFHDYAQAFTTGDHANGYTLTSVAIDLFVISAPPFRYSVSLWTDNGAGEPGSMVGSLSPPAQLYELGHDAFAADNIDLEANTTYFVVVDGSEDYRAALKLKSSNAENPGAASGWSIGDESLYRGQSLDSGGWQIRDDPMQIRINGSARSTPIPPGPKNPTKTNKNTKTKKTANPGAIWHKPHVLYATPGGYD
;
A
#
# COMPACT_ATOMS: atom_id res chain seq x y z
N MET A 1 -27.62 -8.14 -23.21
CA MET A 1 -26.59 -7.22 -22.69
C MET A 1 -27.02 -6.88 -21.28
N GLY A 2 -26.30 -7.34 -20.26
CA GLY A 2 -26.60 -7.01 -18.86
C GLY A 2 -26.39 -5.52 -18.63
N ASN A 3 -27.24 -4.92 -17.79
CA ASN A 3 -27.15 -3.50 -17.47
C ASN A 3 -25.85 -3.24 -16.71
N LEU A 4 -24.93 -2.46 -17.30
CA LEU A 4 -23.62 -2.18 -16.69
C LEU A 4 -23.75 -1.36 -15.40
N ASP A 5 -24.86 -0.63 -15.25
CA ASP A 5 -25.16 0.23 -14.09
C ASP A 5 -25.30 -0.54 -12.76
N GLU A 6 -25.67 -1.83 -12.80
CA GLU A 6 -25.81 -2.65 -11.58
C GLU A 6 -24.47 -3.25 -11.13
N TYR A 7 -23.52 -3.41 -12.05
CA TYR A 7 -22.14 -3.81 -11.73
C TYR A 7 -21.33 -2.66 -11.10
N ASP A 8 -21.71 -1.41 -11.37
CA ASP A 8 -20.98 -0.19 -10.98
C ASP A 8 -21.08 0.17 -9.49
N LYS A 9 -21.96 -0.49 -8.72
CA LYS A 9 -22.05 -0.26 -7.27
C LYS A 9 -20.97 -1.00 -6.50
N ALA A 10 -20.64 -2.23 -6.89
CA ALA A 10 -19.62 -3.04 -6.23
C ALA A 10 -18.22 -2.84 -6.84
N TYR A 11 -18.15 -2.19 -8.01
CA TYR A 11 -16.92 -2.04 -8.76
C TYR A 11 -16.74 -0.62 -9.29
N GLY A 12 -15.52 -0.10 -9.19
CA GLY A 12 -15.13 1.18 -9.77
C GLY A 12 -14.53 1.00 -11.16
N SER A 13 -15.17 1.54 -12.20
CA SER A 13 -14.71 1.38 -13.58
C SER A 13 -13.42 2.15 -13.87
N LEU A 14 -12.34 1.41 -14.19
CA LEU A 14 -11.06 1.96 -14.66
C LEU A 14 -11.08 2.33 -16.16
N PHE A 15 -12.26 2.32 -16.79
CA PHE A 15 -12.42 2.79 -18.16
C PHE A 15 -12.79 4.29 -18.21
N PHE A 16 -13.44 4.80 -17.16
CA PHE A 16 -13.91 6.18 -17.10
C PHE A 16 -13.20 7.01 -16.03
N HIS A 17 -12.65 6.34 -15.01
CA HIS A 17 -12.15 7.02 -13.83
C HIS A 17 -10.73 6.57 -13.46
N ASP A 18 -10.04 7.47 -12.77
CA ASP A 18 -8.94 7.14 -11.88
C ASP A 18 -9.51 7.01 -10.46
N TYR A 19 -8.83 6.24 -9.62
CA TYR A 19 -9.21 6.09 -8.22
C TYR A 19 -8.02 6.34 -7.30
N ALA A 20 -8.31 6.82 -6.09
CA ALA A 20 -7.35 6.91 -5.01
C ALA A 20 -7.92 6.35 -3.71
N GLN A 21 -7.08 5.65 -2.95
CA GLN A 21 -7.43 5.15 -1.62
C GLN A 21 -6.41 5.66 -0.60
N ALA A 22 -6.89 6.39 0.40
CA ALA A 22 -6.06 6.83 1.51
C ALA A 22 -5.68 5.65 2.42
N PHE A 23 -4.49 5.72 3.00
CA PHE A 23 -4.10 4.94 4.18
C PHE A 23 -3.17 5.77 5.06
N THR A 24 -3.16 5.51 6.36
CA THR A 24 -2.31 6.16 7.35
C THR A 24 -1.38 5.13 7.97
N THR A 25 -0.09 5.45 8.02
CA THR A 25 0.92 4.60 8.69
C THR A 25 0.83 4.72 10.21
N GLY A 26 1.29 3.70 10.93
CA GLY A 26 1.40 3.75 12.40
C GLY A 26 2.50 4.68 12.94
N ASP A 27 2.77 4.56 14.24
CA ASP A 27 3.56 5.50 15.05
C ASP A 27 5.05 5.15 15.19
N HIS A 28 5.55 4.21 14.39
CA HIS A 28 6.94 3.77 14.51
C HIS A 28 7.91 4.92 14.21
N ALA A 29 8.75 5.32 15.17
CA ALA A 29 9.50 6.58 15.13
C ALA A 29 10.38 6.82 13.88
N ASN A 30 10.91 5.77 13.25
CA ASN A 30 11.68 5.92 12.01
C ASN A 30 10.84 5.69 10.74
N GLY A 31 9.52 5.63 10.85
CA GLY A 31 8.63 5.27 9.77
C GLY A 31 8.78 3.82 9.31
N TYR A 32 8.45 3.60 8.04
CA TYR A 32 8.29 2.28 7.44
C TYR A 32 8.90 2.21 6.04
N THR A 33 9.13 1.01 5.55
CA THR A 33 9.47 0.75 4.15
C THR A 33 8.32 -0.04 3.52
N LEU A 34 7.69 0.54 2.51
CA LEU A 34 6.67 -0.10 1.69
C LEU A 34 7.34 -1.09 0.72
N THR A 35 6.78 -2.29 0.63
CA THR A 35 7.29 -3.37 -0.23
C THR A 35 6.31 -3.76 -1.32
N SER A 36 5.01 -3.70 -1.05
CA SER A 36 3.98 -3.90 -2.07
C SER A 36 2.63 -3.37 -1.63
N VAL A 37 1.77 -3.15 -2.61
CA VAL A 37 0.34 -2.91 -2.42
C VAL A 37 -0.40 -3.99 -3.18
N ALA A 38 -1.31 -4.72 -2.53
CA ALA A 38 -2.21 -5.62 -3.23
C ALA A 38 -3.56 -4.94 -3.48
N ILE A 39 -4.07 -5.06 -4.70
CA ILE A 39 -5.34 -4.45 -5.12
C ILE A 39 -6.23 -5.56 -5.67
N ASP A 40 -7.49 -5.61 -5.24
CA ASP A 40 -8.48 -6.56 -5.78
C ASP A 40 -9.05 -6.00 -7.10
N LEU A 41 -8.58 -6.56 -8.22
CA LEU A 41 -8.96 -6.16 -9.58
C LEU A 41 -9.88 -7.19 -10.21
N PHE A 42 -10.84 -6.69 -10.99
CA PHE A 42 -11.68 -7.47 -11.88
C PHE A 42 -11.32 -7.13 -13.33
N VAL A 43 -10.77 -8.10 -14.06
CA VAL A 43 -10.32 -7.91 -15.44
C VAL A 43 -11.34 -8.48 -16.43
N ILE A 44 -11.89 -7.64 -17.30
CA ILE A 44 -12.95 -8.03 -18.26
C ILE A 44 -12.36 -8.49 -19.59
N SER A 45 -11.18 -8.00 -19.97
CA SER A 45 -10.54 -8.33 -21.26
C SER A 45 -9.06 -8.66 -21.10
N ALA A 46 -8.60 -9.63 -21.90
CA ALA A 46 -7.21 -10.08 -21.96
C ALA A 46 -6.21 -8.95 -22.30
N PRO A 47 -4.93 -9.08 -21.91
CA PRO A 47 -3.89 -8.05 -22.09
C PRO A 47 -3.68 -7.63 -23.57
N PRO A 48 -3.04 -6.47 -23.82
CA PRO A 48 -2.19 -5.71 -22.90
C PRO A 48 -2.96 -4.77 -21.97
N PHE A 49 -2.54 -4.73 -20.71
CA PHE A 49 -3.12 -3.88 -19.68
C PHE A 49 -2.44 -2.51 -19.69
N ARG A 50 -3.25 -1.44 -19.66
CA ARG A 50 -2.78 -0.06 -19.63
C ARG A 50 -3.41 0.66 -18.45
N TYR A 51 -2.83 0.48 -17.28
CA TYR A 51 -3.13 1.29 -16.10
C TYR A 51 -1.83 1.41 -15.30
N SER A 52 -1.71 2.46 -14.49
CA SER A 52 -0.58 2.63 -13.58
C SER A 52 -1.04 2.64 -12.15
N VAL A 53 -0.22 2.08 -11.26
CA VAL A 53 -0.41 2.18 -9.83
C VAL A 53 0.76 2.95 -9.24
N SER A 54 0.45 3.94 -8.42
CA SER A 54 1.46 4.81 -7.82
C SER A 54 1.08 5.20 -6.40
N LEU A 55 2.08 5.62 -5.63
CA LEU A 55 1.92 6.12 -4.28
C LEU A 55 2.07 7.63 -4.28
N TRP A 56 1.18 8.33 -3.59
CA TRP A 56 1.14 9.79 -3.48
C TRP A 56 1.06 10.23 -2.02
N THR A 57 1.58 11.42 -1.71
CA THR A 57 1.33 12.07 -0.41
C THR A 57 -0.11 12.57 -0.33
N ASP A 58 -0.59 12.88 0.86
CA ASP A 58 -1.72 13.80 1.01
C ASP A 58 -1.30 15.25 0.64
N ASN A 59 -2.22 16.02 0.06
CA ASN A 59 -2.02 17.44 -0.26
C ASN A 59 -2.43 18.37 0.90
N GLY A 60 -2.92 17.81 2.02
CA GLY A 60 -3.41 18.53 3.18
C GLY A 60 -4.91 18.88 3.12
N ALA A 61 -5.57 18.55 2.00
CA ALA A 61 -7.02 18.67 1.81
C ALA A 61 -7.72 17.30 1.75
N GLY A 62 -7.01 16.20 2.04
CA GLY A 62 -7.56 14.85 1.95
C GLY A 62 -7.57 14.31 0.52
N GLU A 63 -6.64 14.75 -0.32
CA GLU A 63 -6.52 14.33 -1.72
C GLU A 63 -5.05 14.02 -2.07
N PRO A 64 -4.79 13.20 -3.11
CA PRO A 64 -3.44 12.99 -3.64
C PRO A 64 -2.70 14.30 -3.98
N GLY A 65 -1.50 14.44 -3.43
CA GLY A 65 -0.62 15.60 -3.58
C GLY A 65 0.53 15.35 -4.55
N SER A 66 1.70 14.96 -4.05
CA SER A 66 2.88 14.67 -4.89
C SER A 66 3.14 13.17 -4.98
N MET A 67 3.55 12.69 -6.16
CA MET A 67 3.92 11.29 -6.34
C MET A 67 5.20 10.98 -5.57
N VAL A 68 5.15 9.92 -4.74
CA VAL A 68 6.26 9.39 -3.97
C VAL A 68 7.02 8.31 -4.75
N GLY A 69 6.29 7.46 -5.48
CA GLY A 69 6.88 6.43 -6.32
C GLY A 69 5.84 5.61 -7.09
N SER A 70 6.28 4.97 -8.17
CA SER A 70 5.44 4.05 -8.95
C SER A 70 5.52 2.63 -8.39
N LEU A 71 4.45 1.85 -8.57
CA LEU A 71 4.40 0.44 -8.19
C LEU A 71 4.40 -0.44 -9.45
N SER A 72 5.25 -1.47 -9.45
CA SER A 72 5.40 -2.37 -10.58
C SER A 72 4.33 -3.47 -10.53
N PRO A 73 3.58 -3.73 -11.61
CA PRO A 73 2.58 -4.80 -11.64
C PRO A 73 3.24 -6.18 -11.46
N PRO A 74 2.50 -7.18 -10.97
CA PRO A 74 2.99 -8.55 -10.92
C PRO A 74 3.21 -9.09 -12.35
N ALA A 75 4.04 -10.13 -12.49
CA ALA A 75 4.35 -10.73 -13.79
C ALA A 75 3.11 -11.32 -14.50
N GLN A 76 2.08 -11.68 -13.73
CA GLN A 76 0.77 -12.11 -14.22
C GLN A 76 -0.30 -11.43 -13.35
N LEU A 77 -1.28 -10.80 -14.00
CA LEU A 77 -2.52 -10.41 -13.35
C LEU A 77 -3.45 -11.62 -13.31
N TYR A 78 -4.12 -11.81 -12.19
CA TYR A 78 -5.20 -12.77 -12.10
C TYR A 78 -6.50 -12.10 -12.57
N GLU A 79 -7.32 -12.81 -13.34
CA GLU A 79 -8.64 -12.29 -13.78
C GLU A 79 -9.54 -11.90 -12.59
N LEU A 80 -9.28 -12.55 -11.45
CA LEU A 80 -9.92 -12.33 -10.16
C LEU A 80 -8.89 -12.43 -9.03
N GLY A 81 -8.75 -11.40 -8.22
CA GLY A 81 -8.08 -11.49 -6.91
C GLY A 81 -7.10 -10.37 -6.61
N HIS A 82 -6.25 -10.62 -5.61
CA HIS A 82 -5.30 -9.66 -5.07
C HIS A 82 -4.01 -9.61 -5.88
N ASP A 83 -3.94 -8.72 -6.85
CA ASP A 83 -2.72 -8.45 -7.61
C ASP A 83 -1.76 -7.60 -6.79
N ALA A 84 -0.56 -8.13 -6.53
CA ALA A 84 0.46 -7.47 -5.71
C ALA A 84 1.40 -6.63 -6.57
N PHE A 85 1.28 -5.31 -6.44
CA PHE A 85 2.15 -4.33 -7.07
C PHE A 85 3.38 -4.09 -6.19
N ALA A 86 4.56 -4.37 -6.71
CA ALA A 86 5.81 -4.23 -5.99
C ALA A 86 6.23 -2.76 -5.85
N ALA A 87 6.69 -2.38 -4.67
CA ALA A 87 7.34 -1.09 -4.42
C ALA A 87 8.86 -1.30 -4.38
N ASP A 88 9.62 -0.35 -4.93
CA ASP A 88 11.08 -0.35 -4.87
C ASP A 88 11.60 0.16 -3.51
N ASN A 89 11.10 -0.43 -2.42
CA ASN A 89 11.40 -0.06 -1.02
C ASN A 89 11.14 1.44 -0.74
N ILE A 90 9.91 1.89 -0.97
CA ILE A 90 9.53 3.28 -0.76
C ILE A 90 9.47 3.56 0.75
N ASP A 91 10.19 4.59 1.20
CA ASP A 91 10.18 5.02 2.59
C ASP A 91 8.92 5.84 2.91
N LEU A 92 8.26 5.48 4.00
CA LEU A 92 7.07 6.14 4.52
C LEU A 92 7.37 6.73 5.89
N GLU A 93 6.92 7.96 6.12
CA GLU A 93 7.00 8.60 7.43
C GLU A 93 5.93 8.04 8.38
N ALA A 94 6.17 8.14 9.68
CA ALA A 94 5.22 7.68 10.70
C ALA A 94 4.00 8.61 10.78
N ASN A 95 2.84 8.09 11.21
CA ASN A 95 1.60 8.84 11.39
C ASN A 95 1.25 9.73 10.18
N THR A 96 1.58 9.29 8.97
CA THR A 96 1.42 10.07 7.74
C THR A 96 0.42 9.38 6.82
N THR A 97 -0.46 10.19 6.23
CA THR A 97 -1.43 9.73 5.24
C THR A 97 -0.84 9.77 3.84
N TYR A 98 -1.03 8.68 3.12
CA TYR A 98 -0.66 8.51 1.73
C TYR A 98 -1.85 7.99 0.93
N PHE A 99 -1.77 8.11 -0.38
CA PHE A 99 -2.76 7.59 -1.32
C PHE A 99 -2.14 6.56 -2.24
N VAL A 100 -2.81 5.42 -2.38
CA VAL A 100 -2.60 4.54 -3.53
C VAL A 100 -3.48 5.07 -4.66
N VAL A 101 -2.88 5.48 -5.76
CA VAL A 101 -3.58 5.97 -6.96
C VAL A 101 -3.51 4.90 -8.04
N VAL A 102 -4.67 4.61 -8.64
CA VAL A 102 -4.82 3.75 -9.81
C VAL A 102 -5.32 4.62 -10.95
N ASP A 103 -4.43 4.95 -11.88
CA ASP A 103 -4.78 5.69 -13.08
C ASP A 103 -5.22 4.68 -14.15
N GLY A 104 -6.46 4.79 -14.59
CA GLY A 104 -7.01 3.91 -15.62
C GLY A 104 -6.63 4.37 -17.03
N SER A 105 -7.06 3.63 -18.05
CA SER A 105 -7.00 4.14 -19.42
C SER A 105 -8.20 3.70 -20.25
N GLU A 106 -8.54 4.52 -21.24
CA GLU A 106 -9.66 4.31 -22.16
C GLU A 106 -9.56 3.02 -22.98
N ASP A 107 -8.38 2.41 -23.07
CA ASP A 107 -8.17 1.18 -23.83
C ASP A 107 -8.52 -0.09 -23.01
N TYR A 108 -8.87 0.05 -21.72
CA TYR A 108 -8.90 -1.08 -20.81
C TYR A 108 -10.20 -1.24 -20.02
N ARG A 109 -10.78 -2.44 -20.09
CA ARG A 109 -11.95 -2.83 -19.30
C ARG A 109 -11.49 -3.61 -18.07
N ALA A 110 -11.13 -2.88 -17.02
CA ALA A 110 -11.07 -3.43 -15.69
C ALA A 110 -11.89 -2.60 -14.73
N ALA A 111 -12.16 -3.20 -13.59
CA ALA A 111 -12.77 -2.51 -12.49
C ALA A 111 -12.05 -2.83 -11.18
N LEU A 112 -12.00 -1.84 -10.31
CA LEU A 112 -11.55 -2.02 -8.93
C LEU A 112 -12.70 -2.58 -8.11
N LYS A 113 -12.42 -3.51 -7.23
CA LYS A 113 -13.44 -3.94 -6.27
C LYS A 113 -13.53 -2.93 -5.13
N LEU A 114 -14.75 -2.47 -4.89
CA LEU A 114 -15.09 -1.56 -3.80
C LEU A 114 -15.85 -2.31 -2.71
N LYS A 115 -15.81 -1.79 -1.49
CA LYS A 115 -16.48 -2.38 -0.33
C LYS A 115 -17.60 -1.45 0.11
N SER A 116 -18.76 -2.02 0.45
CA SER A 116 -19.84 -1.27 1.12
C SER A 116 -19.62 -1.12 2.63
N SER A 117 -18.42 -1.44 3.13
CA SER A 117 -18.06 -1.42 4.53
C SER A 117 -16.63 -0.93 4.68
N ASN A 118 -16.43 -0.08 5.67
CA ASN A 118 -15.14 0.43 6.13
C ASN A 118 -14.48 -0.47 7.21
N ALA A 119 -15.03 -1.66 7.48
CA ALA A 119 -14.46 -2.54 8.48
C ALA A 119 -13.10 -3.10 8.01
N GLU A 120 -12.05 -2.78 8.75
CA GLU A 120 -10.72 -3.33 8.52
C GLU A 120 -10.61 -4.78 9.02
N ASN A 121 -9.66 -5.51 8.46
CA ASN A 121 -9.36 -6.86 8.92
C ASN A 121 -8.60 -6.82 10.24
N PRO A 122 -8.95 -7.68 11.22
CA PRO A 122 -8.19 -7.80 12.45
C PRO A 122 -6.76 -8.28 12.14
N GLY A 123 -5.77 -7.65 12.74
CA GLY A 123 -4.35 -7.98 12.54
C GLY A 123 -3.53 -6.94 11.77
N ALA A 124 -4.11 -5.78 11.47
CA ALA A 124 -3.35 -4.59 11.07
C ALA A 124 -2.22 -4.29 12.07
N ALA A 125 -1.08 -3.81 11.57
CA ALA A 125 -0.04 -3.26 12.43
C ALA A 125 -0.62 -2.10 13.24
N SER A 126 -0.25 -1.99 14.52
CA SER A 126 -0.81 -0.94 15.39
C SER A 126 -0.60 0.45 14.77
N GLY A 127 -1.65 1.27 14.82
CA GLY A 127 -1.66 2.63 14.28
C GLY A 127 -1.85 2.74 12.76
N TRP A 128 -1.85 1.63 12.01
CA TRP A 128 -2.18 1.66 10.60
C TRP A 128 -3.69 1.70 10.40
N SER A 129 -4.13 2.43 9.37
CA SER A 129 -5.51 2.40 8.89
C SER A 129 -5.61 2.64 7.38
N ILE A 130 -6.68 2.16 6.76
CA ILE A 130 -7.16 2.50 5.41
C ILE A 130 -8.30 3.50 5.59
N GLY A 131 -8.37 4.50 4.71
CA GLY A 131 -9.46 5.48 4.74
C GLY A 131 -10.81 4.82 4.47
N ASP A 132 -11.86 5.34 5.14
CA ASP A 132 -13.23 4.83 5.02
C ASP A 132 -13.87 5.14 3.67
N GLU A 133 -13.30 6.10 2.93
CA GLU A 133 -13.77 6.58 1.64
C GLU A 133 -12.69 6.34 0.58
N SER A 134 -13.12 6.17 -0.67
CA SER A 134 -12.24 6.28 -1.83
C SER A 134 -12.48 7.61 -2.54
N LEU A 135 -11.52 8.01 -3.36
CA LEU A 135 -11.65 9.13 -4.27
C LEU A 135 -11.69 8.62 -5.69
N TYR A 136 -12.41 9.35 -6.56
CA TYR A 136 -12.37 9.12 -7.99
C TYR A 136 -12.36 10.43 -8.76
N ARG A 137 -11.87 10.40 -9.99
CA ARG A 137 -11.94 11.52 -10.95
C ARG A 137 -12.05 10.96 -12.37
N GLY A 138 -12.41 11.78 -13.34
CA GLY A 138 -12.35 11.36 -14.75
C GLY A 138 -10.91 11.15 -15.25
N GLN A 139 -10.74 10.35 -16.30
CA GLN A 139 -9.42 10.09 -16.92
C GLN A 139 -8.89 11.20 -17.83
N SER A 140 -9.73 12.16 -18.21
CA SER A 140 -9.29 13.26 -19.06
C SER A 140 -8.36 14.18 -18.26
N LEU A 141 -7.24 14.57 -18.87
CA LEU A 141 -6.21 15.46 -18.29
C LEU A 141 -6.76 16.82 -17.81
N ASP A 142 -8.02 17.16 -18.16
CA ASP A 142 -8.74 18.37 -17.76
C ASP A 142 -9.90 18.12 -16.76
N SER A 143 -10.14 16.87 -16.34
CA SER A 143 -11.49 16.43 -15.89
C SER A 143 -11.84 16.57 -14.40
N GLY A 144 -11.26 17.55 -13.72
CA GLY A 144 -11.77 18.04 -12.44
C GLY A 144 -11.05 17.52 -11.19
N GLY A 145 -11.43 18.08 -10.05
CA GLY A 145 -10.91 17.67 -8.74
C GLY A 145 -11.38 16.27 -8.34
N TRP A 146 -10.75 15.71 -7.33
CA TRP A 146 -11.17 14.44 -6.76
C TRP A 146 -12.58 14.54 -6.18
N GLN A 147 -13.36 13.49 -6.37
CA GLN A 147 -14.69 13.32 -5.81
C GLN A 147 -14.67 12.19 -4.79
N ILE A 148 -15.37 12.37 -3.68
CA ILE A 148 -15.48 11.38 -2.61
C ILE A 148 -16.50 10.30 -2.99
N ARG A 149 -16.20 9.06 -2.62
CA ARG A 149 -17.11 7.92 -2.66
C ARG A 149 -17.05 7.16 -1.33
N ASP A 150 -18.22 6.84 -0.78
CA ASP A 150 -18.38 6.15 0.51
C ASP A 150 -17.99 4.65 0.48
N ASP A 151 -17.50 4.16 -0.65
CA ASP A 151 -17.06 2.78 -0.84
C ASP A 151 -15.53 2.73 -0.94
N PRO A 152 -14.78 2.27 0.08
CA PRO A 152 -13.34 2.18 -0.02
C PRO A 152 -12.91 1.06 -0.98
N MET A 153 -11.74 1.24 -1.58
CA MET A 153 -11.09 0.23 -2.42
C MET A 153 -10.65 -0.97 -1.56
N GLN A 154 -10.85 -2.18 -2.08
CA GLN A 154 -10.33 -3.37 -1.43
C GLN A 154 -8.82 -3.51 -1.70
N ILE A 155 -8.00 -3.00 -0.78
CA ILE A 155 -6.54 -3.03 -0.88
C ILE A 155 -5.87 -3.66 0.35
N ARG A 156 -4.58 -3.96 0.21
CA ARG A 156 -3.68 -4.33 1.30
C ARG A 156 -2.34 -3.62 1.14
N ILE A 157 -1.88 -2.97 2.20
CA ILE A 157 -0.56 -2.33 2.26
C ILE A 157 0.44 -3.28 2.93
N ASN A 158 1.56 -3.60 2.28
CA ASN A 158 2.61 -4.44 2.86
C ASN A 158 3.90 -3.65 3.03
N GLY A 159 4.37 -3.55 4.27
CA GLY A 159 5.64 -2.92 4.60
C GLY A 159 6.19 -3.41 5.94
N SER A 160 7.32 -2.84 6.34
CA SER A 160 7.96 -3.15 7.61
C SER A 160 8.47 -1.87 8.29
N ALA A 161 8.55 -1.88 9.61
CA ALA A 161 9.13 -0.78 10.37
C ALA A 161 10.62 -0.63 10.04
N ARG A 162 11.07 0.59 9.76
CA ARG A 162 12.50 0.86 9.53
C ARG A 162 13.28 0.74 10.82
N SER A 163 14.40 0.01 10.80
CA SER A 163 15.25 -0.11 11.98
C SER A 163 15.80 1.25 12.40
N THR A 164 15.86 1.52 13.71
CA THR A 164 16.60 2.68 14.21
C THR A 164 18.06 2.53 13.82
N PRO A 165 18.68 3.56 13.20
CA PRO A 165 20.11 3.55 13.00
C PRO A 165 20.78 3.31 14.35
N ILE A 166 21.54 2.23 14.48
CA ILE A 166 22.34 2.01 15.69
C ILE A 166 23.32 3.19 15.74
N PRO A 167 23.25 4.08 16.76
CA PRO A 167 24.19 5.17 16.87
C PRO A 167 25.60 4.57 16.79
N PRO A 168 26.54 5.19 16.08
CA PRO A 168 27.91 4.69 16.06
C PRO A 168 28.33 4.54 17.52
N GLY A 169 28.59 3.29 17.92
CA GLY A 169 28.90 2.99 19.32
C GLY A 169 30.02 3.93 19.78
N PRO A 170 30.02 4.35 21.07
CA PRO A 170 31.05 5.25 21.57
C PRO A 170 32.40 4.74 21.10
N LYS A 171 33.13 5.56 20.32
CA LYS A 171 34.45 5.19 19.78
C LYS A 171 35.23 4.62 20.95
N ASN A 172 35.48 3.31 20.91
CA ASN A 172 36.13 2.63 22.00
C ASN A 172 37.44 3.39 22.24
N PRO A 173 37.66 4.01 23.42
CA PRO A 173 38.89 4.75 23.65
C PRO A 173 40.03 3.78 23.35
N THR A 174 40.93 4.19 22.47
CA THR A 174 42.07 3.38 22.04
C THR A 174 42.80 2.90 23.28
N LYS A 175 42.53 1.66 23.70
CA LYS A 175 43.23 1.04 24.81
C LYS A 175 44.64 0.77 24.33
N THR A 176 45.59 1.59 24.78
CA THR A 176 47.01 1.24 24.74
C THR A 176 47.15 -0.12 25.43
N ASN A 177 47.52 -1.12 24.64
CA ASN A 177 47.44 -2.51 25.02
C ASN A 177 48.46 -2.84 26.14
N LYS A 178 48.03 -2.95 27.40
CA LYS A 178 48.72 -3.75 28.42
C LYS A 178 48.05 -5.12 28.47
N ASN A 179 48.76 -6.08 27.92
CA ASN A 179 48.36 -7.44 27.65
C ASN A 179 47.99 -8.20 28.95
N THR A 180 46.75 -8.65 29.09
CA THR A 180 46.40 -9.68 30.10
C THR A 180 45.30 -10.60 29.55
N LYS A 181 45.62 -11.89 29.43
CA LYS A 181 44.76 -12.98 28.93
C LYS A 181 43.64 -13.30 29.91
N THR A 182 42.38 -13.37 29.44
CA THR A 182 41.33 -14.19 30.05
C THR A 182 40.25 -14.62 29.02
N LYS A 183 39.53 -15.67 29.41
CA LYS A 183 38.78 -16.69 28.65
C LYS A 183 37.56 -16.21 27.85
N LYS A 184 37.30 -16.96 26.77
CA LYS A 184 36.19 -16.91 25.81
C LYS A 184 34.90 -17.53 26.39
N THR A 185 33.79 -16.80 26.36
CA THR A 185 32.42 -17.33 26.51
C THR A 185 31.57 -16.94 25.29
N ALA A 186 30.76 -17.88 24.82
CA ALA A 186 29.93 -17.78 23.62
C ALA A 186 28.67 -16.92 23.86
N ASN A 187 28.27 -16.14 22.87
CA ASN A 187 27.06 -15.33 22.88
C ASN A 187 25.98 -15.99 22.00
N PRO A 188 24.82 -16.41 22.54
CA PRO A 188 23.71 -16.90 21.73
C PRO A 188 22.64 -15.82 21.52
N GLY A 189 22.18 -15.63 20.29
CA GLY A 189 20.88 -15.02 20.01
C GLY A 189 20.89 -13.83 19.06
N ALA A 190 20.86 -14.09 17.74
CA ALA A 190 20.36 -13.14 16.77
C ALA A 190 18.84 -13.36 16.63
N ILE A 191 18.04 -12.34 16.98
CA ILE A 191 16.58 -12.37 16.89
C ILE A 191 16.17 -11.86 15.49
N TRP A 192 15.78 -12.78 14.62
CA TRP A 192 15.21 -12.46 13.31
C TRP A 192 13.75 -12.02 13.48
N HIS A 193 13.44 -10.76 13.13
CA HIS A 193 12.06 -10.28 13.11
C HIS A 193 11.38 -10.80 11.84
N LYS A 194 10.26 -11.50 12.00
CA LYS A 194 9.47 -12.02 10.87
C LYS A 194 8.75 -10.85 10.18
N PRO A 195 8.68 -10.84 8.84
CA PRO A 195 7.84 -9.88 8.12
C PRO A 195 6.37 -10.06 8.52
N HIS A 196 5.68 -8.97 8.83
CA HIS A 196 4.25 -8.97 9.09
C HIS A 196 3.51 -8.99 7.76
N VAL A 197 2.59 -9.94 7.60
CA VAL A 197 1.73 -10.06 6.41
C VAL A 197 0.30 -9.79 6.84
N LEU A 198 -0.34 -8.82 6.22
CA LEU A 198 -1.76 -8.52 6.42
C LEU A 198 -2.59 -9.46 5.52
N TYR A 199 -3.80 -9.83 5.92
CA TYR A 199 -4.75 -10.56 5.06
C TYR A 199 -6.13 -9.95 5.19
N ALA A 200 -6.85 -9.93 4.07
CA ALA A 200 -8.31 -9.84 4.06
C ALA A 200 -8.85 -11.23 3.77
N THR A 201 -9.62 -11.80 4.69
CA THR A 201 -10.45 -12.98 4.38
C THR A 201 -11.81 -12.49 3.89
N PRO A 202 -12.40 -13.12 2.87
CA PRO A 202 -13.78 -12.81 2.49
C PRO A 202 -14.68 -13.09 3.69
N GLY A 203 -15.37 -12.07 4.19
CA GLY A 203 -16.59 -12.29 4.97
C GLY A 203 -17.54 -13.10 4.10
N GLY A 204 -17.97 -14.25 4.61
CA GLY A 204 -18.91 -15.12 3.92
C GLY A 204 -20.16 -14.32 3.55
N TYR A 205 -20.55 -14.40 2.28
CA TYR A 205 -21.91 -14.08 1.88
C TYR A 205 -22.79 -15.24 2.36
N ASP A 206 -23.66 -14.97 3.34
CA ASP A 206 -24.94 -15.67 3.45
C ASP A 206 -25.94 -15.03 2.47
#